data_AF-A0A7V4LRF1-F1
#
_entry.id   AF-A0A7V4LRF1-F1
#
_cell.length_a   1.000
_cell.length_b   1.000
_cell.length_c   1.000
_cell.angle_alpha   90.00
_cell.angle_beta   90.00
_cell.angle_gamma   90.00
#
_symmetry.space_group_name_H-M   'P 1'
#
loop_
_entity.id
_entity.type
_entity.pdbx_description
1 polymer ?
#
loop_
_entity_poly.entity_id
_entity_poly.type
_entity_poly.pdbx_seq_one_letter_code
_entity_poly.pdbx_strand_id
1 'polypeptide(L)'
;MVAPCTILLLIDGLGLGPADPALNPVTSGVCPRLQALLREVAVPVDATMGVAGVPQSATGQTALLTGVNTARRCGRHVAGFPGRVLREVLSSGTLYDHLAGLGFVCTFANAYYVSDVDEVRQHRRQSVTTVAALQAFGRVRDTRALLRNEAVYHDLTRLSLRDRGYAGPLISPAEAAAHLMALARRHDLTLFEYFQTDRAGHAGDAAEIARVLGELDRFLAALLEGWREPPALLVLCSDHGNIESGNSTSHSLCPVPFVALGHGAHALRARVKSVLDVTPALVALYGRGVAQRGGHGKQSGT
;
A
#
# COMPACT_ATOMS: atom_id res chain seq x y z
N MET A 1 -16.97 4.38 18.98
CA MET A 1 -16.17 3.53 18.08
C MET A 1 -14.70 3.84 18.35
N VAL A 2 -13.94 2.81 18.72
CA VAL A 2 -12.48 2.87 18.91
C VAL A 2 -11.82 3.12 17.56
N ALA A 3 -10.71 3.86 17.51
CA ALA A 3 -9.94 4.04 16.27
C ALA A 3 -9.48 2.68 15.70
N PRO A 4 -9.42 2.53 14.36
CA PRO A 4 -9.01 1.27 13.75
C PRO A 4 -7.52 0.99 13.96
N CYS A 5 -7.17 -0.29 14.01
CA CYS A 5 -5.79 -0.77 13.80
C CYS A 5 -5.68 -1.22 12.34
N THR A 6 -4.94 -0.47 11.52
CA THR A 6 -5.01 -0.58 10.06
C THR A 6 -3.77 -1.20 9.45
N ILE A 7 -3.97 -2.20 8.59
CA ILE A 7 -3.00 -2.61 7.57
C ILE A 7 -3.43 -1.95 6.26
N LEU A 8 -2.57 -1.10 5.69
CA LEU A 8 -2.74 -0.49 4.38
C LEU A 8 -1.78 -1.15 3.39
N LEU A 9 -2.32 -2.00 2.52
CA LEU A 9 -1.60 -2.63 1.42
C LEU A 9 -1.67 -1.72 0.18
N LEU A 10 -0.53 -1.20 -0.23
CA LEU A 10 -0.36 -0.53 -1.51
C LEU A 10 0.19 -1.56 -2.51
N ILE A 11 -0.67 -2.05 -3.40
CA ILE A 11 -0.27 -3.00 -4.45
C ILE A 11 -0.01 -2.19 -5.72
N ASP A 12 1.25 -2.01 -6.09
CA ASP A 12 1.66 -1.17 -7.22
C ASP A 12 1.28 -1.84 -8.56
N GLY A 13 0.70 -1.08 -9.49
CA GLY A 13 0.36 -1.61 -10.81
C GLY A 13 -0.74 -2.68 -10.83
N LEU A 14 -1.73 -2.61 -9.93
CA LEU A 14 -2.93 -3.46 -9.98
C LEU A 14 -4.17 -2.68 -10.42
N GLY A 15 -4.76 -3.04 -11.56
CA GLY A 15 -6.01 -2.48 -12.07
C GLY A 15 -7.18 -3.47 -12.07
N LEU A 16 -8.38 -2.94 -12.36
CA LEU A 16 -9.60 -3.70 -12.59
C LEU A 16 -9.82 -3.85 -14.11
N GLY A 17 -9.13 -4.84 -14.68
CA GLY A 17 -9.23 -5.22 -16.09
C GLY A 17 -10.46 -6.08 -16.43
N PRO A 18 -10.61 -6.47 -17.70
CA PRO A 18 -11.71 -7.34 -18.13
C PRO A 18 -11.71 -8.68 -17.38
N ALA A 19 -12.90 -9.27 -17.22
CA ALA A 19 -13.08 -10.59 -16.59
C ALA A 19 -12.79 -11.75 -17.57
N ASP A 20 -11.68 -11.64 -18.33
CA ASP A 20 -11.27 -12.62 -19.33
C ASP A 20 -9.90 -13.21 -18.95
N PRO A 21 -9.83 -14.49 -18.56
CA PRO A 21 -8.57 -15.17 -18.21
C PRO A 21 -7.50 -15.16 -19.30
N ALA A 22 -7.89 -15.01 -20.58
CA ALA A 22 -6.96 -14.92 -21.70
C ALA A 22 -6.29 -13.55 -21.81
N LEU A 23 -6.90 -12.50 -21.25
CA LEU A 23 -6.42 -11.12 -21.32
C LEU A 23 -5.97 -10.57 -19.98
N ASN A 24 -6.49 -11.11 -18.87
CA ASN A 24 -6.26 -10.62 -17.52
C ASN A 24 -5.67 -11.73 -16.65
N PRO A 25 -4.35 -11.69 -16.37
CA PRO A 25 -3.69 -12.67 -15.53
C PRO A 25 -4.29 -12.81 -14.14
N VAL A 26 -4.94 -11.76 -13.60
CA VAL A 26 -5.60 -11.77 -12.28
C VAL A 26 -6.84 -12.68 -12.27
N THR A 27 -7.44 -12.96 -13.44
CA THR A 27 -8.61 -13.86 -13.55
C THR A 27 -8.25 -15.25 -14.05
N SER A 28 -6.96 -15.55 -14.24
CA SER A 28 -6.47 -16.86 -14.72
C SER A 28 -6.66 -18.02 -13.74
N GLY A 29 -7.00 -17.75 -12.48
CA GLY A 29 -7.16 -18.74 -11.42
C GLY A 29 -5.91 -18.98 -10.58
N VAL A 30 -4.77 -18.34 -10.90
CA VAL A 30 -3.53 -18.44 -10.11
C VAL A 30 -3.59 -17.70 -8.76
N CYS A 31 -4.50 -16.73 -8.63
CA CYS A 31 -4.69 -15.92 -7.43
C CYS A 31 -6.18 -15.84 -7.01
N PRO A 32 -6.79 -16.96 -6.58
CA PRO A 32 -8.23 -17.04 -6.31
C PRO A 32 -8.72 -16.14 -5.17
N ARG A 33 -7.90 -15.88 -4.14
CA ARG A 33 -8.25 -14.99 -3.02
C ARG A 33 -8.22 -13.53 -3.45
N LEU A 34 -7.19 -13.12 -4.20
CA LEU A 34 -7.15 -11.80 -4.80
C LEU A 34 -8.35 -11.61 -5.74
N GLN A 35 -8.60 -12.55 -6.65
CA GLN A 35 -9.71 -12.49 -7.58
C GLN A 35 -11.07 -12.35 -6.88
N ALA A 36 -11.32 -13.15 -5.82
CA ALA A 36 -12.53 -13.04 -5.03
C ALA A 36 -12.65 -11.66 -4.35
N LEU A 37 -11.55 -11.15 -3.78
CA LEU A 37 -11.52 -9.84 -3.15
C LEU A 37 -11.86 -8.70 -4.13
N LEU A 38 -11.29 -8.75 -5.34
CA LEU A 38 -11.56 -7.77 -6.38
C LEU A 38 -12.99 -7.84 -6.89
N ARG A 39 -13.55 -9.05 -7.03
CA ARG A 39 -14.91 -9.26 -7.52
C ARG A 39 -15.99 -8.88 -6.50
N GLU A 40 -15.78 -9.22 -5.23
CA GLU A 40 -16.84 -9.20 -4.21
C GLU A 40 -16.77 -8.00 -3.27
N VAL A 41 -15.59 -7.39 -3.13
CA VAL A 41 -15.35 -6.37 -2.10
C VAL A 41 -14.87 -5.04 -2.67
N ALA A 42 -14.03 -5.08 -3.71
CA ALA A 42 -13.42 -3.86 -4.25
C ALA A 42 -14.47 -2.90 -4.83
N VAL A 43 -14.23 -1.61 -4.62
CA VAL A 43 -14.89 -0.55 -5.38
C VAL A 43 -13.90 -0.01 -6.41
N PRO A 44 -14.34 0.26 -7.66
CA PRO A 44 -13.49 0.87 -8.66
C PRO A 44 -13.19 2.31 -8.29
N VAL A 45 -11.93 2.70 -8.42
CA VAL A 45 -11.41 4.02 -8.08
C VAL A 45 -10.69 4.64 -9.27
N ASP A 46 -10.92 5.92 -9.50
CA ASP A 46 -10.24 6.69 -10.53
C ASP A 46 -8.79 6.99 -10.14
N ALA A 47 -7.86 6.52 -10.98
CA ALA A 47 -6.42 6.82 -10.89
C ALA A 47 -6.00 7.96 -11.85
N THR A 48 -6.86 8.42 -12.75
CA THR A 48 -6.52 9.44 -13.75
C THR A 48 -6.38 10.83 -13.15
N MET A 49 -7.04 11.07 -12.01
CA MET A 49 -7.07 12.38 -11.33
C MET A 49 -7.63 13.49 -12.24
N GLY A 50 -8.39 13.12 -13.28
CA GLY A 50 -8.88 14.05 -14.31
C GLY A 50 -7.77 14.72 -15.13
N VAL A 51 -6.59 14.11 -15.24
CA VAL A 51 -5.46 14.60 -16.05
C VAL A 51 -5.18 13.62 -17.18
N ALA A 52 -5.01 14.16 -18.40
CA ALA A 52 -4.75 13.36 -19.58
C ALA A 52 -3.45 12.54 -19.46
N GLY A 53 -3.47 11.36 -20.10
CA GLY A 53 -2.38 10.38 -20.03
C GLY A 53 -2.67 9.24 -19.07
N VAL A 54 -1.85 8.19 -19.16
CA VAL A 54 -2.00 7.01 -18.32
C VAL A 54 -1.47 7.30 -16.91
N PRO A 55 -2.18 6.91 -15.84
CA PRO A 55 -1.69 6.99 -14.47
C PRO A 55 -0.29 6.40 -14.28
N GLN A 56 0.51 7.01 -13.40
CA GLN A 56 1.92 6.65 -13.17
C GLN A 56 2.27 6.71 -11.69
N SER A 57 3.25 5.90 -11.26
CA SER A 57 3.48 5.63 -9.85
C SER A 57 3.91 6.84 -9.03
N ALA A 58 4.82 7.69 -9.52
CA ALA A 58 5.28 8.83 -8.73
C ALA A 58 4.14 9.80 -8.40
N THR A 59 3.30 10.12 -9.39
CA THR A 59 2.10 10.94 -9.16
C THR A 59 1.04 10.19 -8.36
N GLY A 60 0.72 8.94 -8.72
CA GLY A 60 -0.34 8.15 -8.10
C GLY A 60 -0.09 7.87 -6.62
N GLN A 61 1.08 7.36 -6.26
CA GLN A 61 1.46 7.14 -4.85
C GLN A 61 1.47 8.45 -4.06
N THR A 62 1.97 9.55 -4.63
CA THR A 62 1.97 10.86 -3.93
C THR A 62 0.54 11.34 -3.71
N ALA A 63 -0.35 11.16 -4.69
CA ALA A 63 -1.75 11.51 -4.58
C ALA A 63 -2.46 10.67 -3.50
N LEU A 64 -2.25 9.35 -3.49
CA LEU A 64 -2.77 8.45 -2.46
C LEU A 64 -2.37 8.88 -1.06
N LEU A 65 -1.08 9.21 -0.85
CA LEU A 65 -0.54 9.53 0.46
C LEU A 65 -0.82 10.95 0.95
N THR A 66 -1.26 11.86 0.09
CA THR A 66 -1.45 13.28 0.46
C THR A 66 -2.86 13.80 0.20
N GLY A 67 -3.64 13.11 -0.64
CA GLY A 67 -4.93 13.61 -1.14
C GLY A 67 -4.81 14.78 -2.12
N VAL A 68 -3.59 15.15 -2.53
CA VAL A 68 -3.34 16.25 -3.47
C VAL A 68 -3.32 15.73 -4.90
N ASN A 69 -3.96 16.45 -5.83
CA ASN A 69 -3.92 16.13 -7.25
C ASN A 69 -2.54 16.46 -7.85
N THR A 70 -1.62 15.51 -7.71
CA THR A 70 -0.21 15.63 -8.08
C THR A 70 0.02 15.62 -9.58
N ALA A 71 -0.78 14.87 -10.35
CA ALA A 71 -0.74 14.93 -11.81
C ALA A 71 -1.06 16.35 -12.31
N ARG A 72 -2.05 17.02 -11.69
CA ARG A 72 -2.36 18.43 -12.01
C ARG A 72 -1.22 19.36 -11.59
N ARG A 73 -0.62 19.15 -10.41
CA ARG A 73 0.53 19.95 -9.95
C ARG A 73 1.76 19.80 -10.86
N CYS A 74 1.97 18.63 -11.44
CA CYS A 74 3.04 18.35 -12.39
C CYS A 74 2.68 18.69 -13.85
N GLY A 75 1.41 18.99 -14.14
CA GLY A 75 0.87 19.17 -15.49
C GLY A 75 0.76 17.88 -16.32
N ARG A 76 1.09 16.72 -15.73
CA ARG A 76 1.04 15.38 -16.34
C ARG A 76 1.25 14.30 -15.27
N HIS A 77 0.97 13.05 -15.63
CA HIS A 77 1.41 11.89 -14.85
C HIS A 77 2.93 11.69 -14.93
N VAL A 78 3.55 11.30 -13.82
CA VAL A 78 5.02 11.13 -13.71
C VAL A 78 5.33 9.72 -13.21
N ALA A 79 6.17 9.00 -13.96
CA ALA A 79 6.63 7.64 -13.67
C ALA A 79 7.81 7.60 -12.71
N GLY A 80 8.00 6.46 -12.04
CA GLY A 80 9.17 6.16 -11.24
C GLY A 80 9.24 6.96 -9.93
N PHE A 81 10.20 7.87 -9.82
CA PHE A 81 10.59 8.49 -8.54
C PHE A 81 10.05 9.92 -8.40
N PRO A 82 9.72 10.38 -7.17
CA PRO A 82 9.28 11.74 -6.93
C PRO A 82 10.39 12.75 -7.23
N GLY A 83 10.14 13.59 -8.23
CA GLY A 83 10.94 14.79 -8.52
C GLY A 83 10.66 15.91 -7.51
N ARG A 84 11.20 17.11 -7.78
CA ARG A 84 11.09 18.27 -6.89
C ARG A 84 9.65 18.60 -6.48
N VAL A 85 8.75 18.75 -7.45
CA VAL A 85 7.34 19.12 -7.19
C VAL A 85 6.65 18.11 -6.27
N LEU A 86 6.86 16.82 -6.51
CA LEU A 86 6.25 15.77 -5.69
C LEU A 86 6.85 15.72 -4.29
N ARG A 87 8.17 15.94 -4.15
CA ARG A 87 8.82 16.05 -2.84
C ARG A 87 8.32 17.25 -2.04
N GLU A 88 8.05 18.40 -2.68
CA GLU A 88 7.44 19.56 -2.04
C GLU A 88 6.03 19.23 -1.52
N VAL A 89 5.23 18.48 -2.29
CA VAL A 89 3.91 18.00 -1.87
C VAL A 89 4.03 17.05 -0.67
N LEU A 90 4.94 16.07 -0.72
CA LEU A 90 5.19 15.15 0.42
C LEU A 90 5.62 15.91 1.68
N SER A 91 6.47 16.93 1.55
CA SER A 91 6.90 17.77 2.68
C SER A 91 5.80 18.62 3.29
N SER A 92 4.70 18.84 2.56
CA SER A 92 3.56 19.61 3.06
C SER A 92 2.61 18.79 3.96
N GLY A 93 2.78 17.46 3.97
CA GLY A 93 1.99 16.55 4.79
C GLY A 93 1.52 15.32 4.04
N THR A 94 1.68 14.17 4.67
CA THR A 94 1.22 12.86 4.22
C THR A 94 0.18 12.29 5.19
N LEU A 95 -0.40 11.15 4.86
CA LEU A 95 -1.24 10.35 5.75
C LEU A 95 -0.59 10.14 7.12
N TYR A 96 0.74 9.90 7.16
CA TYR A 96 1.46 9.74 8.42
C TYR A 96 1.42 11.02 9.26
N ASP A 97 1.68 12.18 8.65
CA ASP A 97 1.70 13.46 9.35
C ASP A 97 0.31 13.84 9.88
N HIS A 98 -0.73 13.61 9.08
CA HIS A 98 -2.12 13.85 9.50
C HIS A 98 -2.55 12.95 10.66
N LEU A 99 -2.20 11.67 10.64
CA LEU A 99 -2.53 10.75 11.73
C LEU A 99 -1.68 11.02 12.98
N ALA A 100 -0.40 11.38 12.82
CA ALA A 100 0.45 11.80 13.92
C ALA A 100 -0.09 13.07 14.61
N GLY A 101 -0.60 14.03 13.83
CA GLY A 101 -1.27 15.23 14.35
C GLY A 101 -2.56 14.94 15.14
N LEU A 102 -3.16 13.76 14.94
CA LEU A 102 -4.29 13.25 15.72
C LEU A 102 -3.88 12.37 16.91
N GLY A 103 -2.57 12.19 17.14
CA GLY A 103 -2.02 11.38 18.23
C GLY A 103 -1.90 9.88 17.93
N PHE A 104 -1.99 9.47 16.66
CA PHE A 104 -1.85 8.07 16.25
C PHE A 104 -0.42 7.72 15.80
N VAL A 105 -0.01 6.49 16.05
CA VAL A 105 1.34 5.98 15.74
C VAL A 105 1.30 5.19 14.44
N CYS A 106 2.02 5.67 13.43
CA CYS A 106 2.11 5.04 12.12
C CYS A 106 3.45 4.34 11.89
N THR A 107 3.51 3.42 10.93
CA THR A 107 4.78 2.85 10.47
C THR A 107 4.74 2.37 9.02
N PHE A 108 5.93 2.21 8.43
CA PHE A 108 6.14 1.63 7.09
C PHE A 108 6.87 0.27 7.21
N ALA A 109 6.24 -0.79 6.70
CA ALA A 109 6.65 -2.17 6.96
C ALA A 109 7.80 -2.66 6.07
N ASN A 110 8.01 -2.05 4.90
CA ASN A 110 8.98 -2.55 3.92
C ASN A 110 10.40 -2.57 4.48
N ALA A 111 11.07 -3.69 4.27
CA ALA A 111 12.46 -3.90 4.63
C ALA A 111 13.41 -3.43 3.52
N TYR A 112 14.55 -2.89 3.95
CA TYR A 112 15.68 -2.52 3.11
C TYR A 112 16.86 -3.36 3.57
N TYR A 113 17.43 -4.13 2.65
CA TYR A 113 18.64 -4.88 2.91
C TYR A 113 19.87 -3.96 2.79
N VAL A 114 20.10 -3.23 3.88
CA VAL A 114 21.19 -2.27 4.13
C VAL A 114 21.66 -2.44 5.58
N SER A 115 22.88 -2.02 5.88
CA SER A 115 23.42 -2.05 7.26
C SER A 115 23.19 -0.72 7.97
N ASP A 116 23.11 0.36 7.20
CA ASP A 116 22.83 1.71 7.65
C ASP A 116 21.66 2.32 6.86
N VAL A 117 20.75 3.01 7.56
CA VAL A 117 19.65 3.76 6.97
C VAL A 117 20.16 4.94 6.12
N ASP A 118 21.34 5.48 6.45
CA ASP A 118 21.94 6.58 5.70
C ASP A 118 22.26 6.19 4.25
N GLU A 119 22.52 4.90 3.97
CA GLU A 119 22.63 4.39 2.60
C GLU A 119 21.34 4.71 1.81
N VAL A 120 20.18 4.45 2.40
CA VAL A 120 18.87 4.69 1.78
C VAL A 120 18.59 6.19 1.63
N ARG A 121 19.05 7.01 2.58
CA ARG A 121 18.91 8.48 2.48
C ARG A 121 19.72 9.07 1.34
N GLN A 122 20.91 8.52 1.10
CA GLN A 122 21.84 9.00 0.08
C GLN A 122 21.52 8.46 -1.32
N HIS A 123 20.63 7.48 -1.43
CA HIS A 123 20.16 6.99 -2.73
C HIS A 123 19.54 8.12 -3.56
N ARG A 124 20.08 8.34 -4.76
CA ARG A 124 19.56 9.33 -5.72
C ARG A 124 18.11 9.06 -6.12
N ARG A 125 17.68 7.80 -6.06
CA ARG A 125 16.36 7.32 -6.46
C ARG A 125 15.72 6.63 -5.26
N GLN A 126 14.64 7.22 -4.75
CA GLN A 126 13.87 6.74 -3.62
C GLN A 126 12.40 6.71 -4.07
N SER A 127 11.66 5.63 -3.79
CA SER A 127 10.21 5.60 -4.07
C SER A 127 9.48 6.66 -3.27
N VAL A 128 8.23 6.96 -3.64
CA VAL A 128 7.40 7.91 -2.90
C VAL A 128 7.20 7.45 -1.45
N THR A 129 6.91 6.17 -1.25
CA THR A 129 6.78 5.54 0.07
C THR A 129 8.07 5.63 0.88
N THR A 130 9.25 5.47 0.26
CA THR A 130 10.56 5.65 0.91
C THR A 130 10.73 7.08 1.41
N VAL A 131 10.46 8.07 0.54
CA VAL A 131 10.58 9.49 0.91
C VAL A 131 9.63 9.84 2.04
N ALA A 132 8.37 9.41 1.95
CA ALA A 132 7.36 9.63 2.99
C ALA A 132 7.76 9.00 4.33
N ALA A 133 8.27 7.76 4.32
CA ALA A 133 8.71 7.08 5.54
C ALA A 133 9.94 7.74 6.18
N LEU A 134 10.94 8.13 5.38
CA LEU A 134 12.12 8.83 5.87
C LEU A 134 11.76 10.19 6.47
N GLN A 135 10.82 10.92 5.87
CA GLN A 135 10.35 12.20 6.38
C GLN A 135 9.57 12.03 7.69
N ALA A 136 8.60 11.10 7.73
CA ALA A 136 7.73 10.92 8.89
C ALA A 136 8.43 10.27 10.09
N PHE A 137 9.35 9.33 9.85
CA PHE A 137 9.92 8.50 10.91
C PHE A 137 11.43 8.69 11.12
N GLY A 138 12.12 9.38 10.21
CA GLY A 138 13.57 9.48 10.24
C GLY A 138 14.27 8.12 10.10
N ARG A 139 13.59 7.09 9.59
CA ARG A 139 14.20 5.76 9.37
C ARG A 139 13.37 4.88 8.44
N VAL A 140 14.03 3.88 7.89
CA VAL A 140 13.40 2.69 7.29
C VAL A 140 13.79 1.44 8.08
N ARG A 141 13.18 0.30 7.77
CA ARG A 141 13.51 -0.99 8.41
C ARG A 141 14.71 -1.61 7.73
N ASP A 142 15.83 -1.65 8.44
CA ASP A 142 17.11 -2.19 7.96
C ASP A 142 17.16 -3.72 8.00
N THR A 143 18.33 -4.29 7.66
CA THR A 143 18.57 -5.73 7.72
C THR A 143 18.34 -6.31 9.12
N ARG A 144 18.64 -5.56 10.19
CA ARG A 144 18.45 -6.03 11.57
C ARG A 144 16.96 -6.19 11.87
N ALA A 145 16.13 -5.22 11.47
CA ALA A 145 14.67 -5.32 11.59
C ALA A 145 14.11 -6.50 10.76
N LEU A 146 14.62 -6.71 9.53
CA LEU A 146 14.23 -7.86 8.71
C LEU A 146 14.54 -9.19 9.40
N LEU A 147 15.74 -9.35 9.97
CA LEU A 147 16.17 -10.57 10.66
C LEU A 147 15.42 -10.83 11.98
N ARG A 148 14.91 -9.79 12.63
CA ARG A 148 14.02 -9.90 13.80
C ARG A 148 12.55 -10.09 13.44
N ASN A 149 12.22 -10.26 12.15
CA ASN A 149 10.84 -10.36 11.66
C ASN A 149 9.98 -9.12 11.97
N GLU A 150 10.62 -7.95 12.14
CA GLU A 150 9.97 -6.65 12.38
C GLU A 150 9.78 -5.85 11.09
N ALA A 151 9.94 -6.51 9.93
CA ALA A 151 9.86 -5.93 8.61
C ALA A 151 9.48 -6.99 7.57
N VAL A 152 8.88 -6.56 6.46
CA VAL A 152 8.49 -7.42 5.34
C VAL A 152 9.28 -7.01 4.11
N TYR A 153 9.97 -7.97 3.49
CA TYR A 153 10.69 -7.69 2.24
C TYR A 153 9.73 -7.76 1.04
N HIS A 154 10.01 -6.99 0.00
CA HIS A 154 9.05 -6.73 -1.09
C HIS A 154 8.66 -7.96 -1.89
N ASP A 155 9.48 -9.02 -1.92
CA ASP A 155 9.18 -10.29 -2.60
C ASP A 155 8.48 -11.32 -1.70
N LEU A 156 8.12 -10.93 -0.46
CA LEU A 156 7.44 -11.75 0.56
C LEU A 156 8.20 -13.00 1.01
N THR A 157 9.36 -13.32 0.43
CA THR A 157 10.04 -14.60 0.59
C THR A 157 11.51 -14.45 0.98
N ARG A 158 12.07 -13.26 0.80
CA ARG A 158 13.50 -12.92 0.88
C ARG A 158 14.35 -13.62 -0.18
N LEU A 159 13.73 -14.28 -1.16
CA LEU A 159 14.45 -15.06 -2.16
C LEU A 159 15.35 -14.18 -3.03
N SER A 160 14.85 -13.03 -3.47
CA SER A 160 15.61 -12.08 -4.30
C SER A 160 16.78 -11.42 -3.56
N LEU A 161 16.89 -11.59 -2.24
CA LEU A 161 18.07 -11.16 -1.49
C LEU A 161 19.27 -12.07 -1.68
N ARG A 162 19.08 -13.31 -2.15
CA ARG A 162 20.20 -14.24 -2.42
C ARG A 162 21.18 -13.65 -3.43
N ASP A 163 20.68 -12.98 -4.46
CA ASP A 163 21.49 -12.28 -5.47
C ASP A 163 22.37 -11.16 -4.88
N ARG A 164 22.04 -10.72 -3.66
CA ARG A 164 22.75 -9.68 -2.90
C ARG A 164 23.59 -10.24 -1.76
N GLY A 165 23.82 -11.56 -1.72
CA GLY A 165 24.65 -12.22 -0.70
C GLY A 165 23.93 -12.51 0.62
N TYR A 166 22.60 -12.41 0.68
CA TYR A 166 21.87 -12.78 1.89
C TYR A 166 22.03 -14.27 2.19
N ALA A 167 22.46 -14.59 3.40
CA ALA A 167 22.63 -15.96 3.90
C ALA A 167 21.59 -16.35 4.98
N GLY A 168 20.66 -15.46 5.32
CA GLY A 168 19.65 -15.71 6.34
C GLY A 168 18.49 -16.63 5.89
N PRO A 169 17.47 -16.85 6.74
CA PRO A 169 16.35 -17.72 6.44
C PRO A 169 15.41 -17.11 5.37
N LEU A 170 15.06 -17.93 4.38
CA LEU A 170 13.91 -17.67 3.52
C LEU A 170 12.62 -17.87 4.32
N ILE A 171 11.56 -17.21 3.88
CA ILE A 171 10.23 -17.34 4.48
C ILE A 171 9.18 -17.58 3.39
N SER A 172 8.03 -18.08 3.80
CA SER A 172 6.85 -18.19 2.97
C SER A 172 6.05 -16.87 2.96
N PRO A 173 5.20 -16.64 1.94
CA PRO A 173 4.28 -15.50 1.94
C PRO A 173 3.32 -15.50 3.17
N ALA A 174 2.97 -16.67 3.71
CA ALA A 174 2.15 -16.76 4.92
C ALA A 174 2.91 -16.28 6.17
N GLU A 175 4.21 -16.59 6.29
CA GLU A 175 5.07 -16.06 7.36
C GLU A 175 5.27 -14.55 7.21
N ALA A 176 5.43 -14.04 5.98
CA ALA A 176 5.48 -12.60 5.73
C ALA A 176 4.19 -11.88 6.18
N ALA A 177 3.02 -12.48 5.93
CA ALA A 177 1.74 -11.98 6.44
C ALA A 177 1.70 -11.98 7.97
N ALA A 178 2.18 -13.04 8.62
CA ALA A 178 2.28 -13.11 10.07
C ALA A 178 3.17 -12.01 10.65
N HIS A 179 4.33 -11.75 10.03
CA HIS A 179 5.23 -10.66 10.41
C HIS A 179 4.55 -9.29 10.24
N LEU A 180 3.83 -9.05 9.14
CA LEU A 180 3.09 -7.82 8.93
C LEU A 180 2.02 -7.60 10.01
N MET A 181 1.24 -8.64 10.33
CA MET A 181 0.21 -8.55 11.36
C MET A 181 0.80 -8.32 12.76
N ALA A 182 1.92 -8.98 13.10
CA ALA A 182 2.61 -8.75 14.36
C ALA A 182 3.13 -7.31 14.48
N LEU A 183 3.67 -6.76 13.39
CA LEU A 183 4.07 -5.36 13.31
C LEU A 183 2.88 -4.41 13.44
N ALA A 184 1.79 -4.71 12.74
CA ALA A 184 0.59 -3.89 12.72
C ALA A 184 -0.09 -3.79 14.08
N ARG A 185 -0.10 -4.86 14.89
CA ARG A 185 -0.64 -4.83 16.27
C ARG A 185 0.05 -3.83 17.19
N ARG A 186 1.23 -3.33 16.82
CA ARG A 186 2.03 -2.36 17.60
C ARG A 186 1.85 -0.91 17.14
N HIS A 187 1.02 -0.68 16.13
CA HIS A 187 0.82 0.62 15.50
C HIS A 187 -0.66 0.83 15.18
N ASP A 188 -1.08 2.08 15.08
CA ASP A 188 -2.43 2.41 14.67
C ASP A 188 -2.61 2.24 13.15
N LEU A 189 -1.57 2.55 12.36
CA LEU A 189 -1.54 2.32 10.91
C LEU A 189 -0.18 1.76 10.48
N THR A 190 -0.20 0.68 9.71
CA THR A 190 0.98 0.08 9.08
C THR A 190 0.78 0.01 7.57
N LEU A 191 1.61 0.75 6.83
CA LEU A 191 1.64 0.67 5.37
C LEU A 191 2.65 -0.38 4.92
N PHE A 192 2.25 -1.25 3.99
CA PHE A 192 3.13 -2.14 3.26
C PHE A 192 2.92 -1.94 1.76
N GLU A 193 4.01 -1.67 1.05
CA GLU A 193 4.03 -1.54 -0.41
C GLU A 193 4.49 -2.85 -1.04
N TYR A 194 3.72 -3.35 -2.00
CA TYR A 194 4.07 -4.52 -2.81
C TYR A 194 4.15 -4.09 -4.27
N PHE A 195 5.38 -3.81 -4.74
CA PHE A 195 5.63 -3.32 -6.10
C PHE A 195 6.02 -4.41 -7.10
N GLN A 196 6.00 -5.68 -6.68
CA GLN A 196 6.36 -6.80 -7.56
C GLN A 196 5.34 -7.03 -8.67
N THR A 197 4.08 -6.64 -8.44
CA THR A 197 3.03 -6.71 -9.47
C THR A 197 3.33 -5.82 -10.66
N ASP A 198 3.68 -4.55 -10.43
CA ASP A 198 4.11 -3.62 -11.48
C ASP A 198 5.38 -4.10 -12.20
N ARG A 199 6.39 -4.56 -11.44
CA ARG A 199 7.61 -5.11 -12.04
C ARG A 199 7.34 -6.30 -12.95
N ALA A 200 6.45 -7.21 -12.54
CA ALA A 200 6.09 -8.38 -13.33
C ALA A 200 5.30 -7.99 -14.58
N GLY A 201 4.34 -7.06 -14.48
CA GLY A 201 3.58 -6.59 -15.63
C GLY A 201 4.47 -5.84 -16.63
N HIS A 202 5.42 -5.02 -16.18
CA HIS A 202 6.44 -4.42 -17.05
C HIS A 202 7.36 -5.45 -17.73
N ALA A 203 7.72 -6.54 -17.04
CA ALA A 203 8.52 -7.61 -17.62
C ALA A 203 7.74 -8.37 -18.71
N GLY A 204 6.42 -8.50 -18.58
CA GLY A 204 5.56 -9.20 -19.54
C GLY A 204 5.80 -10.71 -19.59
N ASP A 205 6.53 -11.27 -18.62
CA ASP A 205 6.81 -12.70 -18.55
C ASP A 205 5.66 -13.43 -17.83
N ALA A 206 4.97 -14.30 -18.55
CA ALA A 206 3.77 -14.97 -18.05
C ALA A 206 4.05 -15.85 -16.82
N ALA A 207 5.22 -16.49 -16.74
CA ALA A 207 5.59 -17.34 -15.61
C ALA A 207 5.87 -16.49 -14.36
N GLU A 208 6.58 -15.38 -14.53
CA GLU A 208 6.85 -14.42 -13.46
C GLU A 208 5.56 -13.75 -12.96
N ILE A 209 4.67 -13.34 -13.86
CA ILE A 209 3.34 -12.80 -13.52
C ILE A 209 2.55 -13.83 -12.69
N ALA A 210 2.49 -15.09 -13.13
CA ALA A 210 1.79 -16.15 -12.41
C ALA A 210 2.42 -16.41 -11.03
N ARG A 211 3.76 -16.40 -10.93
CA ARG A 211 4.51 -16.57 -9.67
C ARG A 211 4.20 -15.43 -8.70
N VAL A 212 4.30 -14.18 -9.14
CA VAL A 212 4.06 -12.98 -8.33
C VAL A 212 2.62 -12.92 -7.85
N LEU A 213 1.65 -13.24 -8.70
CA LEU A 213 0.24 -13.31 -8.33
C LEU A 213 -0.03 -14.44 -7.33
N GLY A 214 0.56 -15.62 -7.51
CA GLY A 214 0.42 -16.75 -6.58
C GLY A 214 1.10 -16.53 -5.22
N GLU A 215 2.20 -15.76 -5.17
CA GLU A 215 2.83 -15.32 -3.92
C GLU A 215 1.97 -14.30 -3.18
N LEU A 216 1.48 -13.28 -3.89
CA LEU A 216 0.56 -12.29 -3.35
C LEU A 216 -0.73 -12.96 -2.83
N ASP A 217 -1.28 -13.93 -3.55
CA ASP A 217 -2.49 -14.64 -3.16
C ASP A 217 -2.32 -15.39 -1.83
N ARG A 218 -1.21 -16.13 -1.67
CA ARG A 218 -0.90 -16.84 -0.41
C ARG A 218 -0.71 -15.89 0.77
N PHE A 219 -0.08 -14.74 0.53
CA PHE A 219 0.05 -13.68 1.54
C PHE A 219 -1.31 -13.09 1.92
N LEU A 220 -2.15 -12.78 0.93
CA LEU A 220 -3.51 -12.28 1.16
C LEU A 220 -4.39 -13.32 1.87
N ALA A 221 -4.26 -14.61 1.54
CA ALA A 221 -4.98 -15.69 2.20
C ALA A 221 -4.73 -15.65 3.72
N ALA A 222 -3.46 -15.62 4.12
CA ALA A 222 -3.05 -15.57 5.53
C ALA A 222 -3.47 -14.26 6.23
N LEU A 223 -3.36 -13.11 5.55
CA LEU A 223 -3.84 -11.83 6.10
C LEU A 223 -5.35 -11.81 6.31
N LEU A 224 -6.11 -12.26 5.30
CA LEU A 224 -7.56 -12.30 5.37
C LEU A 224 -8.02 -13.24 6.48
N GLU A 225 -7.30 -14.33 6.75
CA GLU A 225 -7.58 -15.23 7.87
C GLU A 225 -7.25 -14.60 9.23
N GLY A 226 -6.05 -14.02 9.38
CA GLY A 226 -5.54 -13.57 10.69
C GLY A 226 -5.88 -12.13 11.11
N TRP A 227 -6.36 -11.29 10.21
CA TRP A 227 -6.63 -9.86 10.46
C TRP A 227 -8.13 -9.52 10.43
N ARG A 228 -8.90 -10.09 11.36
CA ARG A 228 -10.38 -10.00 11.39
C ARG A 228 -10.94 -9.29 12.62
N GLU A 229 -10.31 -9.50 13.77
CA GLU A 229 -10.88 -9.09 15.05
C GLU A 229 -10.86 -7.56 15.21
N PRO A 230 -12.00 -6.91 15.50
CA PRO A 230 -12.03 -5.48 15.79
C PRO A 230 -10.99 -5.08 16.85
N PRO A 231 -10.31 -3.93 16.71
CA PRO A 231 -10.58 -2.87 15.74
C PRO A 231 -9.80 -3.02 14.41
N ALA A 232 -9.46 -4.25 13.99
CA ALA A 232 -8.75 -4.50 12.73
C ALA A 232 -9.46 -3.89 11.51
N LEU A 233 -8.68 -3.19 10.69
CA LEU A 233 -9.04 -2.70 9.37
C LEU A 233 -7.96 -3.15 8.37
N LEU A 234 -8.37 -3.81 7.29
CA LEU A 234 -7.52 -4.08 6.14
C LEU A 234 -7.97 -3.18 5.00
N VAL A 235 -7.05 -2.39 4.46
CA VAL A 235 -7.24 -1.60 3.24
C VAL A 235 -6.27 -2.10 2.19
N LEU A 236 -6.75 -2.34 0.98
CA LEU A 236 -5.91 -2.57 -0.19
C LEU A 236 -6.26 -1.52 -1.25
N CYS A 237 -5.24 -0.84 -1.76
CA CYS A 237 -5.37 0.09 -2.86
C CYS A 237 -4.22 -0.07 -3.86
N SER A 238 -4.43 0.47 -5.04
CA SER A 238 -3.42 0.64 -6.08
C SER A 238 -3.47 2.07 -6.59
N ASP A 239 -2.37 2.55 -7.13
CA ASP A 239 -2.19 3.88 -7.68
C ASP A 239 -2.32 3.94 -9.21
N HIS A 240 -2.14 2.81 -9.89
CA HIS A 240 -2.44 2.63 -11.32
C HIS A 240 -2.65 1.15 -11.69
N GLY A 241 -3.15 0.90 -12.91
CA GLY A 241 -3.20 -0.46 -13.47
C GLY A 241 -1.93 -0.82 -14.24
N ASN A 242 -1.60 -2.10 -14.28
CA ASN A 242 -0.54 -2.68 -15.12
C ASN A 242 -0.73 -4.21 -15.25
N ILE A 243 -0.60 -4.97 -14.15
CA ILE A 243 -0.54 -6.45 -14.19
C ILE A 243 -1.83 -7.12 -14.71
N GLU A 244 -2.96 -6.43 -14.65
CA GLU A 244 -4.23 -6.92 -15.19
C GLU A 244 -4.29 -6.90 -16.72
N SER A 245 -3.34 -6.21 -17.37
CA SER A 245 -3.27 -6.06 -18.83
C SER A 245 -2.29 -7.07 -19.43
N GLY A 246 -2.67 -8.35 -19.52
CA GLY A 246 -1.79 -9.45 -19.94
C GLY A 246 -1.23 -9.36 -21.36
N ASN A 247 -1.73 -8.45 -22.18
CA ASN A 247 -1.27 -8.18 -23.55
C ASN A 247 -0.41 -6.91 -23.67
N SER A 248 -0.07 -6.26 -22.56
CA SER A 248 0.65 -4.99 -22.53
C SER A 248 1.64 -4.95 -21.37
N THR A 249 2.84 -4.44 -21.64
CA THR A 249 3.83 -4.14 -20.59
C THR A 249 3.74 -2.70 -20.08
N SER A 250 2.79 -1.92 -20.61
CA SER A 250 2.53 -0.54 -20.19
C SER A 250 1.44 -0.48 -19.11
N HIS A 251 1.39 0.63 -18.38
CA HIS A 251 0.27 0.92 -17.47
C HIS A 251 -1.04 1.02 -18.25
N SER A 252 -2.16 0.89 -17.54
CA SER A 252 -3.51 0.95 -18.12
C SER A 252 -4.33 2.14 -17.61
N LEU A 253 -5.41 2.44 -18.33
CA LEU A 253 -6.46 3.37 -17.92
C LEU A 253 -7.56 2.68 -17.11
N CYS A 254 -7.39 1.41 -16.74
CA CYS A 254 -8.37 0.72 -15.93
C CYS A 254 -8.53 1.42 -14.58
N PRO A 255 -9.75 1.47 -14.02
CA PRO A 255 -9.91 1.88 -12.64
C PRO A 255 -9.11 0.93 -11.74
N VAL A 256 -8.63 1.43 -10.62
CA VAL A 256 -7.85 0.66 -9.65
C VAL A 256 -8.76 0.15 -8.54
N PRO A 257 -8.44 -1.01 -7.91
CA PRO A 257 -9.25 -1.50 -6.81
C PRO A 257 -9.00 -0.68 -5.55
N PHE A 258 -10.10 -0.37 -4.85
CA PHE A 258 -10.06 -0.01 -3.44
C PHE A 258 -10.88 -1.00 -2.63
N VAL A 259 -10.22 -1.69 -1.72
CA VAL A 259 -10.82 -2.68 -0.82
C VAL A 259 -10.70 -2.15 0.60
N ALA A 260 -11.77 -2.29 1.37
CA ALA A 260 -11.72 -2.14 2.82
C ALA A 260 -12.51 -3.27 3.48
N LEU A 261 -11.92 -3.88 4.51
CA LEU A 261 -12.52 -4.95 5.32
C LEU A 261 -12.31 -4.66 6.81
N GLY A 262 -13.31 -4.97 7.63
CA GLY A 262 -13.24 -4.72 9.08
C GLY A 262 -13.73 -3.33 9.50
N HIS A 263 -13.09 -2.76 10.51
CA HIS A 263 -13.56 -1.56 11.20
C HIS A 263 -13.67 -0.34 10.28
N GLY A 264 -14.87 0.24 10.13
CA GLY A 264 -15.10 1.43 9.29
C GLY A 264 -15.09 1.17 7.78
N ALA A 265 -14.96 -0.08 7.33
CA ALA A 265 -14.83 -0.45 5.92
C ALA A 265 -15.99 0.05 5.03
N HIS A 266 -17.24 -0.02 5.51
CA HIS A 266 -18.40 0.46 4.76
C HIS A 266 -18.30 1.97 4.47
N ALA A 267 -17.92 2.76 5.47
CA ALA A 267 -17.78 4.22 5.32
C ALA A 267 -16.65 4.58 4.33
N LEU A 268 -15.54 3.83 4.36
CA LEU A 268 -14.44 4.02 3.40
C LEU A 268 -14.87 3.70 1.97
N ARG A 269 -15.46 2.52 1.72
CA ARG A 269 -15.92 2.12 0.37
C ARG A 269 -17.00 3.05 -0.20
N ALA A 270 -17.83 3.63 0.65
CA ALA A 270 -18.81 4.63 0.24
C ALA A 270 -18.15 5.94 -0.21
N ARG A 271 -17.07 6.36 0.45
CA ARG A 271 -16.44 7.67 0.26
C ARG A 271 -15.36 7.70 -0.81
N VAL A 272 -14.54 6.65 -0.95
CA VAL A 272 -13.40 6.66 -1.87
C VAL A 272 -13.87 6.41 -3.30
N LYS A 273 -13.61 7.36 -4.20
CA LYS A 273 -13.95 7.31 -5.63
C LYS A 273 -12.75 7.65 -6.53
N SER A 274 -11.77 8.38 -6.02
CA SER A 274 -10.48 8.63 -6.63
C SER A 274 -9.33 8.27 -5.68
N VAL A 275 -8.14 8.03 -6.22
CA VAL A 275 -6.91 7.89 -5.41
C VAL A 275 -6.69 9.10 -4.47
N LEU A 276 -7.23 10.27 -4.83
CA LEU A 276 -7.22 11.48 -4.02
C LEU A 276 -8.01 11.34 -2.71
N ASP A 277 -8.98 10.44 -2.65
CA ASP A 277 -9.88 10.32 -1.50
C ASP A 277 -9.33 9.42 -0.40
N VAL A 278 -8.30 8.62 -0.67
CA VAL A 278 -7.80 7.59 0.26
C VAL A 278 -7.31 8.20 1.56
N THR A 279 -6.37 9.15 1.49
CA THR A 279 -5.85 9.84 2.68
C THR A 279 -6.94 10.62 3.43
N PRO A 280 -7.72 11.52 2.78
CA PRO A 280 -8.81 12.23 3.47
C PRO A 280 -9.85 11.33 4.12
N ALA A 281 -10.20 10.19 3.49
CA ALA A 281 -11.16 9.25 4.03
C ALA A 281 -10.62 8.52 5.27
N LEU A 282 -9.36 8.08 5.24
CA LEU A 282 -8.70 7.48 6.39
C LEU A 282 -8.57 8.48 7.54
N VAL A 283 -8.07 9.68 7.30
CA VAL A 283 -7.94 10.73 8.33
C VAL A 283 -9.30 11.04 8.97
N ALA A 284 -10.36 11.13 8.19
CA ALA A 284 -11.72 11.34 8.71
C ALA A 284 -12.21 10.16 9.57
N LEU A 285 -11.88 8.91 9.21
CA LEU A 285 -12.22 7.73 9.99
C LEU A 285 -11.51 7.74 11.36
N TYR A 286 -10.20 8.03 11.37
CA TYR A 286 -9.41 8.14 12.59
C TYR A 286 -9.85 9.30 13.48
N GLY A 287 -10.14 10.47 12.90
CA GLY A 287 -10.60 11.66 13.63
C GLY A 287 -11.93 11.46 14.37
N ARG A 288 -12.86 10.66 13.81
CA ARG A 288 -14.09 10.26 14.50
C ARG A 288 -13.81 9.42 15.76
N GLY A 289 -12.76 8.62 15.75
CA GLY A 289 -12.31 7.85 16.92
C GLY A 289 -11.79 8.76 18.05
N VAL A 290 -11.11 9.87 17.70
CA VAL A 290 -10.58 10.83 18.68
C VAL A 290 -11.69 11.62 19.37
N ALA A 291 -12.63 12.18 18.59
CA ALA A 291 -13.74 12.99 19.13
C ALA A 291 -14.57 12.24 20.19
N GLN A 292 -14.65 10.91 20.08
CA GLN A 292 -15.39 10.08 21.03
C GLN A 292 -14.58 9.71 22.28
N ARG A 293 -13.23 9.63 22.20
CA ARG A 293 -12.36 9.47 23.38
C ARG A 293 -12.38 10.72 24.28
N GLY A 294 -12.45 11.92 23.71
CA GLY A 294 -12.49 13.19 24.46
C GLY A 294 -13.84 13.52 25.10
N GLY A 295 -14.95 12.93 24.62
CA GLY A 295 -16.31 13.19 25.14
C GLY A 295 -16.66 12.47 26.44
N HIS A 296 -15.93 11.43 26.83
CA HIS A 296 -16.16 10.68 28.07
C HIS A 296 -15.43 11.26 29.30
N GLY A 297 -14.70 12.38 29.16
CA GLY A 297 -13.93 13.02 30.23
C GLY A 297 -14.59 14.24 30.90
N LYS A 298 -15.86 14.57 30.60
CA LYS A 298 -16.56 15.76 31.14
C LYS A 298 -17.93 15.47 31.80
N GLN A 299 -18.08 14.32 32.46
CA GLN A 299 -19.20 14.10 33.37
C GLN A 299 -18.70 13.56 34.72
N SER A 300 -18.27 14.49 35.58
CA SER A 300 -18.30 14.36 37.05
C SER A 300 -17.77 15.67 37.64
N GLY A 301 -18.67 16.48 38.18
CA GLY A 301 -18.33 17.78 38.78
C GLY A 301 -19.54 18.69 38.99
N THR A 302 -20.58 18.16 39.63
CA THR A 302 -21.53 18.94 40.44
C THR A 302 -21.53 18.31 41.82
#